data_AF-A0A962S257-F1
#
_entry.id   AF-A0A962S257-F1
#
_cell.length_a   1.000
_cell.length_b   1.000
_cell.length_c   1.000
_cell.angle_alpha   90.00
_cell.angle_beta   90.00
_cell.angle_gamma   90.00
#
_symmetry.space_group_name_H-M   'P 1'
#
loop_
_entity.id
_entity.type
_entity.pdbx_description
1 polymer ?
#
loop_
_entity_poly.entity_id
_entity_poly.type
_entity_poly.pdbx_seq_one_letter_code
_entity_poly.pdbx_strand_id
1 'polypeptide(L)'
;MNFLAPITCLLMLIGSAQSVQAAGVPTGDQRTHLNLDPAERAEFLSEMRQMLASIQGIIAEIGEEDRERIIEAARYSGNRMARATPASVREYRKH
;
A
#
# COMPACT_ATOMS: atom_id res chain seq x y z
N MET A 1 43.57 -33.54 4.14
CA MET A 1 42.73 -32.34 3.87
C MET A 1 41.61 -32.77 2.94
N ASN A 2 40.37 -32.81 3.44
CA ASN A 2 39.22 -33.41 2.75
C ASN A 2 38.64 -32.42 1.72
N PHE A 3 39.09 -32.51 0.47
CA PHE A 3 38.60 -31.70 -0.66
C PHE A 3 37.18 -32.06 -1.14
N LEU A 4 36.49 -33.00 -0.49
CA LEU A 4 35.15 -33.46 -0.85
C LEU A 4 34.00 -32.59 -0.30
N ALA A 5 34.25 -31.79 0.75
CA ALA A 5 33.23 -30.98 1.42
C ALA A 5 32.58 -29.85 0.59
N PRO A 6 33.28 -29.12 -0.31
CA PRO A 6 32.64 -28.05 -1.06
C PRO A 6 31.74 -28.58 -2.19
N ILE A 7 32.04 -29.78 -2.72
CA ILE A 7 31.29 -30.39 -3.83
C ILE A 7 29.94 -30.92 -3.34
N THR A 8 29.88 -31.49 -2.14
CA THR A 8 28.63 -31.97 -1.54
C THR A 8 27.69 -30.82 -1.15
N CYS A 9 28.22 -29.68 -0.68
CA CYS A 9 27.41 -28.49 -0.43
C CYS A 9 26.76 -27.92 -1.70
N LEU A 10 27.48 -27.94 -2.84
CA LEU A 10 26.96 -27.42 -4.10
C LEU A 10 25.83 -28.29 -4.67
N LEU A 11 25.91 -29.62 -4.49
CA LEU A 11 24.86 -30.56 -4.93
C LEU A 11 23.57 -30.47 -4.09
N MET A 12 23.63 -30.07 -2.81
CA MET A 12 22.44 -29.90 -1.97
C MET A 12 21.63 -28.63 -2.30
N LEU A 13 22.23 -27.61 -2.93
CA LEU A 13 21.55 -26.35 -3.26
C LEU A 13 20.70 -26.42 -4.53
N ILE A 14 20.93 -27.41 -5.40
CA ILE A 14 20.21 -27.54 -6.69
C ILE A 14 18.87 -28.29 -6.53
N GLY A 15 18.65 -28.96 -5.39
CA GLY A 15 17.50 -29.86 -5.16
C GLY A 15 16.18 -29.18 -4.76
N SER A 16 16.13 -27.86 -4.58
CA SER A 16 14.93 -27.15 -4.09
C SER A 16 14.19 -26.36 -5.17
N ALA A 17 14.14 -26.87 -6.40
CA ALA A 17 13.19 -26.39 -7.41
C ALA A 17 11.81 -27.03 -7.20
N GLN A 18 11.10 -26.62 -6.13
CA GLN A 18 9.70 -26.98 -5.98
C GLN A 18 8.88 -26.14 -6.96
N SER A 19 8.08 -26.81 -7.80
CA SER A 19 7.09 -26.14 -8.64
C SER A 19 6.00 -25.58 -7.74
N VAL A 20 5.95 -24.25 -7.60
CA VAL A 20 4.83 -23.55 -6.97
C VAL A 20 3.61 -23.78 -7.86
N GLN A 21 2.68 -24.65 -7.44
CA GLN A 21 1.35 -24.69 -8.03
C GLN A 21 0.66 -23.37 -7.66
N ALA A 22 0.38 -22.54 -8.67
CA ALA A 22 -0.51 -21.41 -8.49
C ALA A 22 -1.87 -21.94 -8.03
N ALA A 23 -2.24 -21.64 -6.79
CA ALA A 23 -3.59 -21.89 -6.28
C ALA A 23 -4.57 -21.26 -7.28
N GLY A 24 -5.50 -22.07 -7.80
CA GLY A 24 -6.39 -21.70 -8.89
C GLY A 24 -6.96 -20.30 -8.67
N VAL A 25 -6.58 -19.36 -9.53
CA VAL A 25 -7.12 -18.01 -9.50
C VAL A 25 -8.61 -18.17 -9.79
N PRO A 26 -9.49 -17.72 -8.89
CA PRO A 26 -10.92 -17.77 -9.14
C PRO A 26 -11.21 -17.06 -10.47
N THR A 27 -11.84 -17.78 -11.39
CA THR A 27 -12.11 -17.33 -12.75
C THR A 27 -13.26 -16.31 -12.73
N GLY A 28 -12.95 -15.07 -12.34
CA GLY A 28 -13.91 -13.98 -12.27
C GLY A 28 -13.32 -12.74 -11.60
N ASP A 29 -13.83 -11.56 -11.93
CA ASP A 29 -13.45 -10.32 -11.23
C ASP A 29 -13.99 -10.40 -9.79
N GLN A 30 -13.10 -10.59 -8.82
CA GLN A 30 -13.44 -10.65 -7.40
C GLN A 30 -13.54 -9.27 -6.74
N ARG A 31 -13.44 -8.19 -7.51
CA ARG A 31 -13.57 -6.84 -6.96
C ARG A 31 -14.99 -6.60 -6.47
N THR A 32 -15.08 -6.05 -5.27
CA THR A 32 -16.35 -5.56 -4.72
C THR A 32 -16.84 -4.38 -5.54
N HIS A 33 -18.00 -4.51 -6.16
CA HIS A 33 -18.69 -3.39 -6.81
C HIS A 33 -19.34 -2.51 -5.74
N LEU A 34 -18.87 -1.26 -5.63
CA LEU A 34 -19.36 -0.29 -4.65
C LEU A 34 -20.71 0.37 -5.05
N ASN A 35 -21.25 0.05 -6.22
CA ASN A 35 -22.53 0.57 -6.76
C ASN A 35 -22.68 2.10 -6.67
N LEU A 36 -21.58 2.82 -6.90
CA LEU A 36 -21.55 4.29 -6.88
C LEU A 36 -22.15 4.87 -8.18
N ASP A 37 -22.90 5.96 -8.06
CA ASP A 37 -23.26 6.80 -9.21
C ASP A 37 -22.01 7.41 -9.86
N PRO A 38 -22.00 7.70 -11.17
CA PRO A 38 -20.94 8.45 -11.85
C PRO A 38 -20.34 9.62 -11.07
N ALA A 39 -21.16 10.46 -10.40
CA ALA A 39 -20.66 11.60 -9.64
C ALA A 39 -19.90 11.15 -8.38
N GLU A 40 -20.49 10.23 -7.61
CA GLU A 40 -19.89 9.65 -6.40
C GLU A 40 -18.60 8.90 -6.72
N ARG A 41 -18.56 8.18 -7.85
CA ARG A 41 -17.36 7.50 -8.34
C ARG A 41 -16.25 8.48 -8.66
N ALA A 42 -16.57 9.61 -9.29
CA ALA A 42 -15.59 10.63 -9.64
C ALA A 42 -14.96 11.27 -8.39
N GLU A 43 -15.80 11.60 -7.40
CA GLU A 43 -15.36 12.13 -6.11
C GLU A 43 -14.51 11.11 -5.35
N PHE A 44 -15.00 9.89 -5.19
CA PHE A 44 -14.30 8.81 -4.49
C PHE A 44 -12.93 8.54 -5.12
N LEU A 45 -12.84 8.43 -6.44
CA LEU A 45 -11.57 8.23 -7.14
C LEU A 45 -10.63 9.43 -7.00
N SER A 46 -11.16 10.66 -6.92
CA SER A 46 -10.36 11.85 -6.68
C SER A 46 -9.71 11.80 -5.30
N GLU A 47 -10.47 11.47 -4.26
CA GLU A 47 -9.97 11.35 -2.89
C GLU A 47 -8.97 10.19 -2.76
N MET A 48 -9.22 9.05 -3.40
CA MET A 48 -8.27 7.92 -3.43
C MET A 48 -6.94 8.28 -4.11
N ARG A 49 -6.98 9.00 -5.25
CA ARG A 49 -5.76 9.48 -5.92
C ARG A 49 -4.99 10.45 -5.05
N GLN A 50 -5.69 11.33 -4.35
CA GLN A 50 -5.08 12.27 -3.42
C GLN A 50 -4.36 11.55 -2.27
N MET A 51 -4.99 10.54 -1.69
CA MET A 51 -4.37 9.71 -0.64
C MET A 51 -3.11 9.00 -1.16
N LEU A 52 -3.17 8.40 -2.35
CA LEU A 52 -2.03 7.73 -2.96
C LEU A 52 -0.87 8.70 -3.28
N ALA A 53 -1.17 9.92 -3.73
CA ALA A 53 -0.16 10.94 -3.97
C ALA A 53 0.58 11.34 -2.68
N SER A 54 -0.14 11.47 -1.56
CA SER A 54 0.46 11.74 -0.26
C SER A 54 1.40 10.61 0.20
N ILE A 55 0.98 9.35 0.08
CA ILE A 55 1.82 8.19 0.46
C ILE A 55 3.07 8.14 -0.40
N GLN A 56 2.94 8.32 -1.72
CA GLN A 56 4.08 8.34 -2.63
C GLN A 56 5.04 9.49 -2.31
N GLY A 57 4.51 10.67 -1.98
CA GLY A 57 5.30 11.80 -1.49
C GLY A 57 6.10 11.41 -0.25
N ILE A 58 5.44 10.89 0.79
CA ILE A 58 6.13 10.47 2.02
C ILE A 58 7.25 9.47 1.73
N ILE A 59 7.01 8.45 0.90
CA ILE A 59 8.02 7.43 0.56
C ILE A 59 9.20 8.05 -0.20
N ALA A 60 8.94 8.94 -1.16
CA ALA A 60 9.99 9.62 -1.89
C ALA A 60 10.86 10.48 -0.97
N GLU A 61 10.24 11.25 -0.09
CA GLU A 61 10.95 12.13 0.84
C GLU A 61 11.70 11.39 1.95
N ILE A 62 11.26 10.18 2.32
CA ILE A 62 12.04 9.28 3.19
C ILE A 62 13.35 8.89 2.50
N GLY A 63 13.32 8.64 1.19
CA GLY A 63 14.53 8.32 0.41
C GLY A 63 15.53 9.49 0.34
N GLU A 64 15.04 10.72 0.42
CA GLU A 64 15.84 11.95 0.38
C GLU A 64 16.17 12.51 1.79
N GLU A 65 15.73 11.84 2.86
CA GLU A 65 15.85 12.28 4.26
C GLU A 65 15.27 13.69 4.56
N ASP A 66 14.39 14.22 3.70
CA ASP A 66 13.79 15.55 3.85
C ASP A 66 12.54 15.51 4.76
N ARG A 67 12.78 15.77 6.04
CA ARG A 67 11.75 15.74 7.07
C ARG A 67 10.65 16.78 6.90
N GLU A 68 10.94 17.96 6.33
CA GLU A 68 9.94 19.01 6.16
C GLU A 68 8.94 18.62 5.06
N ARG A 69 9.45 18.07 3.96
CA ARG A 69 8.61 17.61 2.84
C ARG A 69 7.79 16.36 3.21
N ILE A 70 8.30 15.47 4.07
CA ILE A 70 7.51 14.37 4.67
C ILE A 70 6.29 14.93 5.43
N ILE A 71 6.48 15.95 6.26
CA ILE A 71 5.41 16.56 7.06
C ILE A 71 4.37 17.22 6.15
N GLU A 72 4.81 17.90 5.10
CA GLU A 72 3.91 18.53 4.13
C GLU A 72 3.06 17.47 3.39
N ALA A 73 3.68 16.40 2.90
CA ALA A 73 2.99 15.29 2.24
C ALA A 73 1.98 14.62 3.18
N ALA A 74 2.31 14.42 4.45
CA ALA A 74 1.40 13.84 5.45
C ALA A 74 0.21 14.78 5.77
N ARG A 75 0.46 16.09 5.87
CA ARG A 75 -0.60 17.09 6.05
C ARG A 75 -1.57 17.11 4.87
N TYR A 76 -1.06 16.98 3.66
CA TYR A 76 -1.91 16.96 2.47
C TYR A 76 -2.98 15.85 2.50
N SER A 77 -2.66 14.68 3.09
CA SER A 77 -3.63 13.60 3.33
C SER A 77 -4.54 13.87 4.55
N GLY A 78 -3.98 14.23 5.71
CA GLY A 78 -4.75 14.37 6.94
C GLY A 78 -5.67 15.60 7.00
N ASN A 79 -5.28 16.73 6.39
CA ASN A 79 -5.94 18.02 6.60
C ASN A 79 -7.24 18.19 5.81
N ARG A 80 -7.46 17.38 4.76
CA ARG A 80 -8.73 17.34 4.01
C ARG A 80 -9.78 16.50 4.73
N MET A 81 -9.39 15.36 5.31
CA MET A 81 -10.27 14.53 6.11
C MET A 81 -10.80 15.27 7.37
N ALA A 82 -9.97 16.11 7.98
CA ALA A 82 -10.37 16.97 9.09
C ALA A 82 -11.40 18.05 8.69
N ARG A 83 -11.37 18.53 7.44
CA ARG A 83 -12.32 19.55 6.93
C ARG A 83 -13.66 18.96 6.52
N ALA A 84 -13.68 17.70 6.07
CA ALA A 84 -14.89 16.98 5.70
C ALA A 84 -15.57 16.27 6.89
N THR A 85 -14.97 16.29 8.08
CA THR A 85 -15.56 15.68 9.28
C THR A 85 -16.84 16.44 9.68
N PRO A 86 -18.02 15.80 9.68
CA PRO A 86 -19.25 16.45 10.11
C PRO A 86 -19.13 17.01 11.52
N ALA A 87 -19.76 18.17 11.78
CA ALA A 87 -19.69 18.82 13.08
C ALA A 87 -20.12 17.89 14.24
N SER A 88 -21.08 16.98 13.98
CA SER A 88 -21.53 15.96 14.92
C SER A 88 -20.43 15.01 15.40
N VAL A 89 -19.51 14.59 14.51
CA VAL A 89 -18.38 13.72 14.85
C VAL A 89 -17.28 14.48 15.58
N ARG A 90 -17.11 15.77 15.27
CA ARG A 90 -16.12 16.64 15.92
C ARG A 90 -16.49 16.98 17.36
N GLU A 91 -17.76 17.20 17.65
CA GLU A 91 -18.25 17.47 19.01
C GLU A 91 -18.21 16.22 19.90
N TYR A 92 -18.46 15.02 19.35
CA TYR A 92 -18.37 13.76 20.11
C TYR A 92 -16.96 13.48 20.66
N ARG A 93 -15.90 13.92 19.98
CA ARG A 93 -14.50 13.72 20.40
C ARG A 93 -14.06 14.59 21.59
N LYS A 94 -14.83 15.62 21.96
CA LYS A 94 -14.45 16.56 23.04
C LYS A 94 -14.88 16.09 24.44
N HIS A 95 -15.50 14.92 24.54
CA HIS A 95 -15.89 14.27 25.79
C HIS A 95 -15.15 12.92 25.92
#